data_AF-A0A2V7QNH8-F1
#
_entry.id   AF-A0A2V7QNH8-F1
#
_cell.length_a   1.000
_cell.length_b   1.000
_cell.length_c   1.000
_cell.angle_alpha   90.00
_cell.angle_beta   90.00
_cell.angle_gamma   90.00
#
_symmetry.space_group_name_H-M   'P 1'
#
loop_
_entity.id
_entity.type
_entity.pdbx_description
1 polymer ?
#
loop_
_entity_poly.entity_id
_entity_poly.type
_entity_poly.pdbx_seq_one_letter_code
_entity_poly.pdbx_strand_id
1 'polypeptide(L)'
;MEPTAVSPFAAWESFYVIVGSSGAALTGLQFVVVVLGAEARSIGPEVGAFGTPTVVHFCAALLMSAILSVPWRAVSNAGLALGTVGVAGIVYMAIVIRRARRQMKYVPVLEDWLWHCAFPLIAYVTLLGAALVLWRDPPRSLLVIGATALSLLFIGIHNAWDAVTYIATQQPQHEEGARDRKKGQSG
;
A
#
# COMPACT_ATOMS: atom_id res chain seq x y z
N MET A 1 43.87 10.53 9.04
CA MET A 1 42.76 10.10 8.16
C MET A 1 41.79 9.35 9.05
N GLU A 2 40.71 9.99 9.49
CA GLU A 2 39.61 9.27 10.14
C GLU A 2 39.10 8.21 9.16
N PRO A 3 38.93 6.94 9.56
CA PRO A 3 38.18 6.01 8.74
C PRO A 3 36.77 6.59 8.61
N THR A 4 36.41 7.06 7.41
CA THR A 4 35.04 7.39 7.04
C THR A 4 34.23 6.13 7.26
N ALA A 5 33.56 6.04 8.41
CA ALA A 5 32.62 4.97 8.69
C ALA A 5 31.53 5.05 7.63
N VAL A 6 31.65 4.22 6.59
CA VAL A 6 30.67 4.15 5.51
C VAL A 6 29.34 3.80 6.17
N SER A 7 28.37 4.69 6.02
CA SER A 7 27.03 4.51 6.58
C SER A 7 26.50 3.14 6.16
N PRO A 8 25.95 2.34 7.10
CA PRO A 8 25.39 1.02 6.77
C PRO A 8 24.22 1.11 5.77
N PHE A 9 23.65 2.30 5.58
CA PHE A 9 22.57 2.58 4.64
C PHE A 9 23.05 2.82 3.20
N ALA A 10 24.34 3.18 3.00
CA ALA A 10 24.84 3.58 1.69
C ALA A 10 24.71 2.48 0.62
N ALA A 11 24.94 1.22 1.01
CA ALA A 11 24.79 0.08 0.10
C ALA A 11 23.33 -0.16 -0.36
N TRP A 12 22.35 0.46 0.32
CA TRP A 12 20.93 0.29 0.05
C TRP A 12 20.31 1.46 -0.71
N GLU A 13 21.08 2.50 -1.04
CA GLU A 13 20.56 3.72 -1.64
C GLU A 13 19.76 3.45 -2.92
N SER A 14 20.35 2.74 -3.89
CA SER A 14 19.66 2.42 -5.15
C SER A 14 18.39 1.59 -4.93
N PHE A 15 18.42 0.65 -3.99
CA PHE A 15 17.26 -0.16 -3.64
C PHE A 15 16.10 0.72 -3.14
N TYR A 16 16.36 1.60 -2.17
CA TYR A 16 15.32 2.45 -1.60
C TYR A 16 14.85 3.53 -2.57
N VAL A 17 15.71 4.03 -3.47
CA VAL A 17 15.30 4.91 -4.57
C VAL A 17 14.32 4.19 -5.51
N ILE A 18 14.59 2.94 -5.91
CA ILE A 18 13.69 2.14 -6.76
C ILE A 18 12.35 1.90 -6.06
N VAL A 19 12.37 1.41 -4.82
CA VAL A 19 11.16 1.10 -4.06
C VAL A 19 10.32 2.36 -3.81
N GLY A 20 10.98 3.45 -3.43
CA GLY A 20 10.31 4.70 -3.08
C GLY A 20 9.70 5.41 -4.30
N SER A 21 10.44 5.48 -5.40
CA SER A 21 9.92 6.03 -6.68
C SER A 21 8.77 5.19 -7.24
N SER A 22 8.86 3.86 -7.14
CA SER A 22 7.78 2.96 -7.54
C SER A 22 6.52 3.19 -6.68
N GLY A 23 6.68 3.29 -5.36
CA GLY A 23 5.58 3.63 -4.46
C GLY A 23 4.93 4.99 -4.77
N ALA A 24 5.74 6.00 -5.09
CA ALA A 24 5.25 7.32 -5.51
C ALA A 24 4.43 7.26 -6.80
N ALA A 25 4.97 6.58 -7.83
CA ALA A 25 4.30 6.44 -9.12
C ALA A 25 2.98 5.68 -9.00
N LEU A 26 2.95 4.57 -8.26
CA LEU A 26 1.75 3.77 -8.03
C LEU A 26 0.71 4.55 -7.21
N THR A 27 1.13 5.37 -6.25
CA THR A 27 0.23 6.28 -5.53
C THR A 27 -0.43 7.27 -6.49
N GLY A 28 0.34 7.87 -7.41
CA GLY A 28 -0.20 8.73 -8.46
C GLY A 28 -1.22 8.01 -9.34
N LEU A 29 -0.92 6.76 -9.74
CA LEU A 29 -1.83 5.95 -10.55
C LEU A 29 -3.15 5.64 -9.81
N GLN A 30 -3.12 5.43 -8.49
CA GLN A 30 -4.35 5.21 -7.72
C GLN A 30 -5.31 6.41 -7.77
N PHE A 31 -4.80 7.65 -7.76
CA PHE A 31 -5.66 8.82 -7.92
C PHE A 31 -6.36 8.83 -9.29
N VAL A 32 -5.65 8.42 -10.34
CA VAL A 32 -6.23 8.29 -11.70
C VAL A 32 -7.32 7.22 -11.71
N VAL A 33 -7.08 6.04 -11.11
CA VAL A 33 -8.07 4.95 -11.03
C VAL A 33 -9.34 5.40 -10.30
N VAL A 34 -9.19 6.14 -9.19
CA VAL A 34 -10.34 6.68 -8.44
C VAL A 34 -11.15 7.66 -9.29
N VAL A 35 -10.49 8.56 -10.03
CA VAL A 35 -11.19 9.52 -10.91
C VAL A 35 -11.93 8.79 -12.04
N LEU A 36 -11.27 7.86 -12.73
CA LEU A 36 -11.88 7.10 -13.84
C LEU A 36 -13.06 6.24 -13.38
N GLY A 37 -12.94 5.58 -12.23
CA GLY A 37 -14.03 4.78 -11.68
C GLY A 37 -15.22 5.65 -11.23
N ALA A 38 -14.95 6.87 -10.76
CA ALA A 38 -16.01 7.83 -10.42
C ALA A 38 -16.77 8.30 -11.67
N GLU A 39 -16.05 8.62 -12.75
CA GLU A 39 -16.65 8.97 -14.04
C GLU A 39 -17.50 7.83 -14.63
N ALA A 40 -17.01 6.59 -14.54
CA ALA A 40 -17.71 5.41 -15.02
C ALA A 40 -18.91 5.00 -14.15
N ARG A 41 -19.16 5.69 -13.01
CA ARG A 41 -20.14 5.32 -11.98
C ARG A 41 -19.98 3.88 -11.46
N SER A 42 -18.80 3.28 -11.61
CA SER A 42 -18.47 1.92 -11.19
C SER A 42 -17.90 1.84 -9.77
N ILE A 43 -17.65 2.99 -9.13
CA ILE A 43 -17.29 3.07 -7.71
C ILE A 43 -18.56 3.20 -6.86
N GLY A 44 -19.04 2.08 -6.32
CA GLY A 44 -20.01 2.07 -5.22
C GLY A 44 -19.37 2.44 -3.86
N PRO A 45 -20.16 2.70 -2.81
CA PRO A 45 -19.65 3.03 -1.46
C PRO A 45 -18.66 2.01 -0.87
N GLU A 46 -18.74 0.76 -1.35
CA GLU A 46 -17.88 -0.35 -0.94
C GLU A 46 -16.46 -0.21 -1.51
N VAL A 47 -16.29 0.24 -2.76
CA VAL A 47 -14.97 0.41 -3.41
C VAL A 47 -14.14 1.52 -2.73
N GLY A 48 -14.79 2.58 -2.24
CA GLY A 48 -14.15 3.63 -1.45
C GLY A 48 -13.57 3.15 -0.11
N ALA A 49 -14.05 2.02 0.44
CA ALA A 49 -13.51 1.42 1.67
C ALA A 49 -12.24 0.60 1.43
N PHE A 50 -12.04 0.07 0.21
CA PHE A 50 -10.90 -0.79 -0.15
C PHE A 50 -9.75 -0.05 -0.85
N GLY A 51 -10.00 1.09 -1.50
CA GLY A 51 -8.93 1.87 -2.15
C GLY A 51 -8.02 2.63 -1.18
N THR A 52 -8.54 3.07 -0.02
CA THR A 52 -7.77 3.92 0.92
C THR A 52 -6.57 3.20 1.57
N PRO A 53 -6.67 1.93 2.01
CA PRO A 53 -5.53 1.20 2.57
C PRO A 53 -4.36 1.01 1.58
N THR A 54 -4.66 0.75 0.30
CA THR A 54 -3.66 0.55 -0.75
C THR A 54 -2.75 1.76 -0.93
N VAL A 55 -3.32 2.97 -0.99
CA VAL A 55 -2.56 4.22 -1.05
C VAL A 55 -1.67 4.39 0.18
N VAL A 56 -2.17 4.06 1.36
CA VAL A 56 -1.39 4.15 2.61
C VAL A 56 -0.19 3.21 2.59
N HIS A 57 -0.32 1.99 2.05
CA HIS A 57 0.79 1.04 1.95
C HIS A 57 1.86 1.51 0.96
N PHE A 58 1.47 2.07 -0.19
CA PHE A 58 2.44 2.68 -1.13
C PHE A 58 3.15 3.88 -0.51
N CYS A 59 2.42 4.77 0.17
CA CYS A 59 3.01 5.90 0.90
C CYS A 59 3.94 5.43 2.02
N ALA A 60 3.62 4.33 2.70
CA ALA A 60 4.48 3.75 3.73
C ALA A 60 5.80 3.23 3.14
N ALA A 61 5.75 2.51 2.00
CA ALA A 61 6.95 2.08 1.30
C ALA A 61 7.83 3.27 0.85
N LEU A 62 7.20 4.33 0.31
CA LEU A 62 7.88 5.59 -0.03
C LEU A 62 8.52 6.24 1.21
N LEU A 63 7.78 6.35 2.32
CA LEU A 63 8.27 6.97 3.54
C LEU A 63 9.44 6.18 4.15
N MET A 64 9.36 4.85 4.15
CA MET A 64 10.47 3.99 4.57
C MET A 64 11.72 4.23 3.73
N SER A 65 11.57 4.29 2.40
CA SER A 65 12.66 4.63 1.49
C SER A 65 13.25 6.00 1.78
N ALA A 66 12.40 7.03 1.93
CA ALA A 66 12.85 8.38 2.24
C ALA A 66 13.61 8.44 3.57
N ILE A 67 13.10 7.78 4.60
CA ILE A 67 13.77 7.68 5.91
C ILE A 67 15.14 7.04 5.75
N LEU A 68 15.27 5.93 5.02
CA LEU A 68 16.55 5.22 4.89
C LEU A 68 17.56 5.90 3.95
N SER A 69 17.09 6.81 3.09
CA SER A 69 17.95 7.68 2.27
C SER A 69 18.48 8.91 3.03
N VAL A 70 17.97 9.21 4.24
CA VAL A 70 18.52 10.29 5.07
C VAL A 70 19.93 9.91 5.56
N PRO A 71 20.92 10.82 5.48
CA PRO A 71 22.26 10.59 6.03
C PRO A 71 22.27 10.66 7.56
N TRP A 72 21.73 9.63 8.21
CA TRP A 72 21.64 9.57 9.67
C TRP A 72 23.02 9.56 10.33
N ARG A 73 23.22 10.45 11.30
CA ARG A 73 24.43 10.46 12.15
C ARG A 73 24.49 9.26 13.11
N ALA A 74 23.33 8.70 13.47
CA ALA A 74 23.20 7.55 14.36
C ALA A 74 22.11 6.60 13.85
N VAL A 75 22.41 5.30 13.81
CA VAL A 75 21.48 4.24 13.38
C VAL A 75 20.22 4.18 14.26
N SER A 76 20.33 4.52 15.53
CA SER A 76 19.20 4.61 16.47
C SER A 76 18.13 5.62 16.04
N ASN A 77 18.54 6.74 15.43
CA ASN A 77 17.58 7.76 14.98
C ASN A 77 16.76 7.26 13.78
N ALA A 78 17.40 6.54 12.86
CA ALA A 78 16.72 5.84 11.77
C ALA A 78 15.75 4.80 12.32
N GLY A 79 16.20 4.01 13.32
CA GLY A 79 15.38 3.02 14.00
C GLY A 79 14.16 3.62 14.69
N LEU A 80 14.30 4.76 15.37
CA LEU A 80 13.18 5.47 15.98
C LEU A 80 12.17 5.95 14.92
N ALA A 81 12.65 6.56 13.83
CA ALA A 81 11.79 7.00 12.73
C ALA A 81 11.01 5.82 12.12
N LEU A 82 11.70 4.72 11.78
CA LEU A 82 11.05 3.51 11.26
C LEU A 82 10.10 2.86 12.28
N GLY A 83 10.45 2.89 13.57
CA GLY A 83 9.61 2.44 14.66
C GLY A 83 8.29 3.22 14.73
N THR A 84 8.33 4.55 14.58
CA THR A 84 7.11 5.36 14.52
C THR A 84 6.23 4.99 13.33
N VAL A 85 6.82 4.70 12.15
CA VAL A 85 6.08 4.21 10.98
C VAL A 85 5.44 2.86 11.25
N GLY A 86 6.15 1.92 11.87
CA GLY A 86 5.61 0.61 12.27
C GLY A 86 4.43 0.74 13.23
N VAL A 87 4.56 1.55 14.28
CA VAL A 87 3.46 1.80 15.25
C VAL A 87 2.26 2.45 14.56
N ALA A 88 2.48 3.50 13.76
CA ALA A 88 1.40 4.18 13.04
C ALA A 88 0.67 3.23 12.08
N GLY A 89 1.41 2.36 11.38
CA GLY A 89 0.86 1.33 10.51
C GLY A 89 0.01 0.30 11.26
N ILE A 90 0.48 -0.20 12.41
CA ILE A 90 -0.29 -1.12 13.26
C ILE A 90 -1.61 -0.47 13.73
N VAL A 91 -1.54 0.77 14.21
CA VAL A 91 -2.73 1.52 14.65
C VAL A 91 -3.71 1.71 13.50
N TYR A 92 -3.21 2.09 12.32
CA TYR A 92 -4.02 2.21 11.11
C TYR A 92 -4.70 0.88 10.76
N MET A 93 -3.97 -0.23 10.76
CA MET A 93 -4.54 -1.55 10.49
C MET A 93 -5.60 -1.96 11.51
N ALA A 94 -5.41 -1.66 12.79
CA ALA A 94 -6.42 -1.90 13.81
C ALA A 94 -7.72 -1.12 13.52
N ILE A 95 -7.61 0.13 13.04
CA ILE A 95 -8.76 0.95 12.63
C ILE A 95 -9.45 0.34 11.40
N VAL A 96 -8.69 -0.06 10.37
CA VAL A 96 -9.21 -0.69 9.16
C VAL A 96 -9.96 -1.98 9.50
N ILE A 97 -9.34 -2.87 10.27
CA ILE A 97 -9.96 -4.13 10.73
C ILE A 97 -11.24 -3.87 11.51
N ARG A 98 -11.21 -2.90 12.44
CA ARG A 98 -12.39 -2.54 13.23
C ARG A 98 -13.52 -1.99 12.34
N ARG A 99 -13.19 -1.16 11.35
CA ARG A 99 -14.17 -0.60 10.39
C ARG A 99 -14.78 -1.72 9.55
N ALA A 100 -13.94 -2.60 8.99
CA ALA A 100 -14.38 -3.75 8.20
C ALA A 100 -15.34 -4.64 9.00
N ARG A 101 -15.00 -4.99 10.25
CA ARG A 101 -15.86 -5.78 11.14
C ARG A 101 -17.20 -5.12 11.47
N ARG A 102 -17.29 -3.79 11.47
CA ARG A 102 -18.54 -3.07 11.79
C ARG A 102 -19.49 -2.93 10.59
N GLN A 103 -18.99 -3.03 9.35
CA GLN A 103 -19.81 -2.90 8.14
C GLN A 103 -20.32 -4.26 7.60
N MET A 104 -20.17 -5.34 8.39
CA MET A 104 -20.48 -6.74 8.05
C MET A 104 -21.99 -7.02 7.84
N LYS A 105 -22.54 -6.61 6.69
CA LYS A 105 -23.79 -7.18 6.13
C LYS A 105 -23.53 -8.17 4.98
N TYR A 106 -22.27 -8.30 4.55
CA TYR A 106 -21.79 -9.20 3.51
C TYR A 106 -20.82 -10.23 4.11
N VAL A 107 -20.89 -11.50 3.68
CA VAL A 107 -20.03 -12.59 4.19
C VAL A 107 -18.65 -12.47 3.55
N PRO A 108 -17.57 -12.17 4.30
CA PRO A 108 -16.25 -11.98 3.72
C PRO A 108 -15.68 -13.32 3.25
N VAL A 109 -15.06 -13.32 2.06
CA VAL A 109 -14.21 -14.42 1.62
C VAL A 109 -12.89 -14.35 2.40
N LEU A 110 -12.32 -15.50 2.74
CA LEU A 110 -11.08 -15.59 3.55
C LEU A 110 -9.90 -14.81 2.91
N GLU A 111 -9.87 -14.74 1.59
CA GLU A 111 -8.85 -14.08 0.78
C GLU A 111 -8.79 -12.56 1.02
N ASP A 112 -9.94 -11.88 1.10
CA ASP A 112 -10.01 -10.44 1.37
C ASP A 112 -9.39 -10.10 2.72
N TRP A 113 -9.64 -10.96 3.72
CA TRP A 113 -9.09 -10.81 5.06
C TRP A 113 -7.57 -11.01 5.10
N LEU A 114 -7.05 -11.93 4.30
CA LEU A 114 -5.61 -12.19 4.25
C LEU A 114 -4.87 -11.00 3.61
N TRP A 115 -5.31 -10.55 2.44
CA TRP A 115 -4.63 -9.50 1.67
C TRP A 115 -4.85 -8.09 2.20
N HIS A 116 -6.04 -7.77 2.69
CA HIS A 116 -6.37 -6.41 3.13
C HIS A 116 -6.15 -6.19 4.63
N CYS A 117 -5.99 -7.25 5.43
CA CYS A 117 -5.85 -7.12 6.89
C CYS A 117 -4.62 -7.86 7.45
N ALA A 118 -4.49 -9.16 7.19
CA ALA A 118 -3.45 -9.96 7.84
C ALA A 118 -2.04 -9.62 7.34
N PHE A 119 -1.80 -9.63 6.03
CA PHE A 119 -0.47 -9.38 5.48
C PHE A 119 0.05 -7.97 5.76
N PRO A 120 -0.73 -6.88 5.61
CA PRO A 120 -0.26 -5.55 5.99
C PRO A 120 0.06 -5.44 7.48
N LEU A 121 -0.76 -6.04 8.35
CA LEU A 121 -0.50 -6.02 9.79
C LEU A 121 0.80 -6.75 10.14
N ILE A 122 1.03 -7.93 9.56
CA ILE A 122 2.27 -8.69 9.73
C ILE A 122 3.46 -7.86 9.24
N ALA A 123 3.34 -7.17 8.10
CA ALA A 123 4.38 -6.30 7.59
C ALA A 123 4.72 -5.17 8.58
N TYR A 124 3.72 -4.44 9.11
CA TYR A 124 3.99 -3.36 10.07
C TYR A 124 4.53 -3.86 11.43
N VAL A 125 4.08 -5.02 11.92
CA VAL A 125 4.65 -5.64 13.12
C VAL A 125 6.11 -6.05 12.88
N THR A 126 6.40 -6.61 11.71
CA THR A 126 7.76 -6.98 11.29
C THR A 126 8.66 -5.75 11.18
N LEU A 127 8.15 -4.65 10.62
CA LEU A 127 8.85 -3.36 10.58
C LEU A 127 9.21 -2.87 11.98
N LEU A 128 8.24 -2.88 12.90
CA LEU A 128 8.47 -2.43 14.27
C LEU A 128 9.52 -3.31 14.97
N GLY A 129 9.41 -4.63 14.83
CA GLY A 129 10.39 -5.58 15.37
C GLY A 129 11.80 -5.30 14.84
N ALA A 130 11.94 -5.16 13.52
CA ALA A 130 13.22 -4.87 12.88
C ALA A 130 13.80 -3.50 13.29
N ALA A 131 12.95 -2.48 13.41
CA ALA A 131 13.36 -1.15 13.85
C ALA A 131 13.92 -1.15 15.28
N LEU A 132 13.32 -1.92 16.20
CA LEU A 132 13.76 -2.03 17.60
C LEU A 132 15.12 -2.72 17.75
N VAL A 133 15.47 -3.64 16.84
CA VAL A 133 16.75 -4.37 16.86
C VAL A 133 17.80 -3.82 15.89
N LEU A 134 17.45 -2.79 15.10
CA LEU A 134 18.32 -2.17 14.09
C LEU A 134 19.68 -1.74 14.62
N TRP A 135 19.73 -1.20 15.84
CA TRP A 135 20.97 -0.76 16.47
C TRP A 135 21.87 -1.91 16.93
N ARG A 136 21.32 -3.12 17.13
CA ARG A 136 22.06 -4.31 17.58
C ARG A 136 22.62 -5.12 16.42
N ASP A 137 21.85 -5.26 15.34
CA ASP A 137 22.25 -6.01 14.15
C ASP A 137 21.78 -5.28 12.88
N PRO A 138 22.49 -4.20 12.46
CA PRO A 138 22.09 -3.40 11.32
C PRO A 138 21.94 -4.20 10.02
N PRO A 139 22.87 -5.09 9.62
CA PRO A 139 22.77 -5.81 8.35
C PRO A 139 21.51 -6.67 8.25
N ARG A 140 21.19 -7.46 9.28
CA ARG A 140 19.99 -8.33 9.27
C ARG A 140 18.72 -7.50 9.34
N SER A 141 18.72 -6.44 10.15
CA SER A 141 17.55 -5.57 10.29
C SER A 141 17.23 -4.85 8.98
N LEU A 142 18.25 -4.38 8.25
CA LEU A 142 18.07 -3.73 6.96
C LEU A 142 17.50 -4.68 5.88
N LEU A 143 17.90 -5.95 5.89
CA LEU A 143 17.29 -6.97 5.03
C LEU A 143 15.79 -7.14 5.34
N VAL A 144 15.43 -7.24 6.62
CA VAL A 144 14.03 -7.38 7.05
C VAL A 144 13.22 -6.12 6.72
N ILE A 145 13.79 -4.93 6.93
CA ILE A 145 13.13 -3.66 6.60
C ILE A 145 12.93 -3.53 5.09
N GLY A 146 13.93 -3.90 4.28
CA GLY A 146 13.82 -3.90 2.83
C GLY A 146 12.78 -4.90 2.31
N ALA A 147 12.78 -6.12 2.86
CA ALA A 147 11.75 -7.12 2.56
C ALA A 147 10.35 -6.64 2.96
N THR A 148 10.23 -5.90 4.07
CA THR A 148 8.97 -5.33 4.53
C THR A 148 8.48 -4.24 3.58
N ALA A 149 9.37 -3.34 3.12
CA ALA A 149 9.03 -2.30 2.15
C ALA A 149 8.51 -2.90 0.84
N LEU A 150 9.20 -3.93 0.32
CA LEU A 150 8.73 -4.68 -0.84
C LEU A 150 7.40 -5.37 -0.58
N SER A 151 7.23 -6.00 0.57
CA SER A 151 5.97 -6.69 0.92
C SER A 151 4.79 -5.71 0.88
N LEU A 152 4.92 -4.54 1.50
CA LEU A 152 3.89 -3.50 1.45
C LEU A 152 3.59 -3.04 0.02
N LEU A 153 4.63 -2.90 -0.81
CA LEU A 153 4.49 -2.51 -2.21
C LEU A 153 3.77 -3.60 -3.03
N PHE A 154 4.13 -4.88 -2.88
CA PHE A 154 3.45 -5.98 -3.57
C PHE A 154 2.01 -6.20 -3.09
N ILE A 155 1.75 -6.09 -1.79
CA ILE A 155 0.38 -6.13 -1.26
C ILE A 155 -0.44 -4.99 -1.87
N GLY A 156 0.12 -3.78 -1.93
CA GLY A 156 -0.56 -2.66 -2.58
C GLY A 156 -0.81 -2.89 -4.07
N ILE A 157 0.15 -3.48 -4.81
CA ILE A 157 -0.03 -3.81 -6.24
C ILE A 157 -1.14 -4.83 -6.42
N HIS A 158 -1.20 -5.88 -5.59
CA HIS A 158 -2.26 -6.89 -5.64
C HIS A 158 -3.63 -6.23 -5.42
N ASN A 159 -3.77 -5.47 -4.33
CA ASN A 159 -5.04 -4.80 -4.01
C ASN A 159 -5.44 -3.78 -5.09
N ALA A 160 -4.47 -3.09 -5.68
CA ALA A 160 -4.68 -2.17 -6.80
C ALA A 160 -5.17 -2.90 -8.07
N TRP A 161 -4.59 -4.06 -8.37
CA TRP A 161 -4.99 -4.89 -9.50
C TRP A 161 -6.42 -5.40 -9.34
N ASP A 162 -6.77 -5.87 -8.15
CA ASP A 162 -8.14 -6.32 -7.83
C ASP A 162 -9.15 -5.18 -8.02
N ALA A 163 -8.83 -3.97 -7.55
CA ALA A 163 -9.69 -2.81 -7.73
C ALA A 163 -9.87 -2.42 -9.21
N VAL A 164 -8.79 -2.43 -10.00
CA VAL A 164 -8.84 -2.08 -11.43
C VAL A 164 -9.65 -3.11 -12.23
N THR A 165 -9.43 -4.40 -11.99
CA THR A 165 -10.18 -5.46 -12.68
C THR A 165 -11.67 -5.45 -12.33
N TYR A 166 -12.01 -5.13 -11.08
CA TYR A 166 -13.40 -4.91 -10.68
C TYR A 166 -14.03 -3.72 -11.42
N ILE A 167 -13.36 -2.57 -11.47
CA ILE A 167 -13.85 -1.37 -12.18
C ILE A 167 -14.03 -1.66 -13.68
N ALA A 168 -13.09 -2.37 -14.30
CA ALA A 168 -13.13 -2.72 -15.73
C ALA A 168 -14.29 -3.67 -16.07
N THR A 169 -14.61 -4.62 -15.18
CA THR A 169 -15.71 -5.57 -15.39
C THR A 169 -17.09 -4.98 -15.09
N GLN A 170 -17.17 -3.92 -14.28
CA GLN A 170 -18.40 -3.20 -13.92
C GLN A 170 -18.82 -2.12 -14.93
N GLN A 171 -18.05 -1.87 -16.00
CA GLN A 171 -18.47 -0.91 -17.02
C GLN A 171 -19.83 -1.33 -17.60
N PRO A 172 -20.87 -0.49 -17.47
CA PRO A 172 -22.18 -0.82 -18.01
C PRO A 172 -22.02 -1.04 -19.51
N GLN A 173 -22.47 -2.20 -20.00
CA GLN A 173 -22.69 -2.42 -21.43
C GLN A 173 -23.41 -1.18 -21.95
N HIS A 174 -22.74 -0.41 -22.81
CA HIS A 174 -23.29 0.75 -23.46
C HIS A 174 -24.72 0.42 -23.91
N GLU A 175 -25.65 1.34 -23.66
CA GLU A 175 -27.07 1.27 -24.04
C GLU A 175 -27.28 1.20 -25.57
N GLU A 176 -26.64 0.28 -26.29
CA GLU A 176 -26.90 0.03 -27.71
C GLU A 176 -28.25 -0.66 -27.90
N GLY A 177 -28.75 -1.38 -26.89
CA GLY A 177 -30.07 -2.05 -26.97
C GLY A 177 -31.29 -1.12 -26.76
N ALA A 178 -31.12 0.06 -26.16
CA ALA A 178 -32.25 0.95 -25.86
C ALA A 178 -32.65 1.86 -27.04
N ARG A 179 -31.70 2.18 -27.94
CA ARG A 179 -31.99 2.95 -29.16
C ARG A 179 -32.68 2.11 -30.23
N ASP A 180 -32.39 0.82 -30.31
CA ASP A 180 -32.97 -0.05 -31.35
C ASP A 180 -34.42 -0.45 -31.03
N ARG A 181 -34.75 -0.57 -29.75
CA ARG A 181 -36.13 -0.88 -29.31
C ARG A 181 -37.12 0.27 -29.56
N LYS A 182 -36.65 1.53 -29.54
CA LYS A 182 -37.47 2.70 -29.89
C LYS A 182 -37.67 2.87 -31.40
N LYS A 183 -36.72 2.42 -32.23
CA LYS A 183 -36.88 2.44 -33.70
C LYS A 183 -37.83 1.34 -34.20
N GLY A 184 -37.87 0.18 -33.55
CA GLY A 184 -38.76 -0.92 -33.93
C GLY A 184 -40.23 -0.80 -33.48
N GLN A 185 -40.57 0.18 -32.64
CA GLN A 185 -41.95 0.40 -32.15
C GLN A 185 -42.65 1.60 -32.82
N SER A 186 -41.98 2.27 -33.77
CA SER A 186 -42.54 3.40 -34.54
C SER A 186 -42.62 3.13 -36.04
N GLY A 187 -42.53 1.85 -36.44
CA GLY A 187 -42.69 1.39 -37.82
C GLY A 187 -43.97 0.59 -37.98
#